data_AF-A0A386HP81-F1
#
_entry.id   AF-A0A386HP81-F1
#
_cell.length_a   1.000
_cell.length_b   1.000
_cell.length_c   1.000
_cell.angle_alpha   90.00
_cell.angle_beta   90.00
_cell.angle_gamma   90.00
#
_symmetry.space_group_name_H-M   'P 1'
#
loop_
_entity.id
_entity.type
_entity.pdbx_description
1 polymer ?
#
loop_
_entity_poly.entity_id
_entity_poly.type
_entity_poly.pdbx_seq_one_letter_code
_entity_poly.pdbx_strand_id
1 'polypeptide(L)'
;MKKLLVVKFVDKNGMPFDPAKKEVTDWSNDPAATTFFPKLHMWTPYYPMQFTDSTIVQQIPYVNLSFPYFDLNSSYPASGGARFDSRISNVSTNNILHTAIYVTLYTSGTYYITVHLNAIEHK
;
A
#
# COMPACT_ATOMS: atom_id res chain seq x y z
N MET A 1 15.81 -12.31 6.72
CA MET A 1 15.07 -12.57 5.47
C MET A 1 14.16 -11.38 5.19
N LYS A 2 13.87 -11.07 3.92
CA LYS A 2 13.14 -9.84 3.53
C LYS A 2 11.68 -10.15 3.18
N LYS A 3 10.78 -9.19 3.40
CA LYS A 3 9.40 -9.19 2.91
C LYS A 3 9.30 -8.13 1.82
N LEU A 4 8.98 -8.53 0.59
CA LEU A 4 8.83 -7.63 -0.56
C LEU A 4 7.36 -7.63 -0.99
N LEU A 5 6.77 -6.46 -1.08
CA LEU A 5 5.42 -6.27 -1.56
C LEU A 5 5.45 -5.69 -2.98
N VAL A 6 4.68 -6.28 -3.88
CA VAL A 6 4.44 -5.81 -5.25
C VAL A 6 2.93 -5.63 -5.42
N VAL A 7 2.46 -4.39 -5.41
CA VAL A 7 1.03 -4.04 -5.52
C VAL A 7 0.72 -3.55 -6.92
N LYS A 8 -0.33 -4.10 -7.53
CA LYS A 8 -0.86 -3.71 -8.84
C LYS A 8 -2.32 -3.33 -8.69
N PHE A 9 -2.75 -2.23 -9.32
CA PHE A 9 -4.17 -1.91 -9.48
C PHE A 9 -4.53 -2.13 -10.94
N VAL A 10 -5.63 -2.85 -11.18
CA VAL A 10 -6.15 -3.08 -12.53
C VAL A 10 -7.61 -2.72 -12.62
N ASP A 11 -8.03 -2.28 -13.79
CA ASP A 11 -9.42 -1.98 -14.10
C ASP A 11 -10.25 -3.26 -14.33
N LYS A 12 -11.53 -3.10 -14.69
CA LYS A 12 -12.45 -4.21 -15.00
C LYS A 12 -11.97 -5.14 -16.14
N ASN A 13 -11.11 -4.63 -17.02
CA ASN A 13 -10.56 -5.34 -18.18
C ASN A 13 -9.15 -5.91 -17.89
N GLY A 14 -8.60 -5.69 -16.69
CA GLY A 14 -7.25 -6.11 -16.33
C GLY A 14 -6.15 -5.14 -16.75
N MET A 15 -6.49 -3.96 -17.27
CA MET A 15 -5.53 -2.93 -17.66
C MET A 15 -4.90 -2.30 -16.40
N PRO A 16 -3.56 -2.26 -16.28
CA PRO A 16 -2.90 -1.65 -15.13
C PRO A 16 -3.05 -0.14 -15.11
N PHE A 17 -3.24 0.41 -13.92
CA PHE A 17 -2.94 1.81 -13.65
C PHE A 17 -1.42 2.00 -13.51
N ASP A 18 -0.92 3.20 -13.79
CA ASP A 18 0.49 3.59 -13.85
C ASP A 18 0.89 4.45 -12.63
N PRO A 19 1.47 3.83 -11.58
CA PRO A 19 1.97 4.57 -10.42
C PRO A 19 3.06 5.59 -10.74
N ALA A 20 3.92 5.35 -11.73
CA ALA A 20 4.98 6.29 -12.12
C ALA A 20 4.40 7.60 -12.69
N LYS A 21 3.23 7.54 -13.33
CA LYS A 21 2.45 8.71 -13.76
C LYS A 21 1.53 9.29 -12.68
N LYS A 22 1.62 8.82 -11.44
CA LYS A 22 0.76 9.22 -10.31
C LYS A 22 -0.71 8.85 -10.52
N GLU A 23 -1.01 7.82 -11.31
CA GLU A 23 -2.38 7.31 -11.40
C GLU A 23 -2.79 6.62 -10.10
N VAL A 24 -1.82 6.10 -9.35
CA VAL A 24 -1.99 5.54 -8.00
C VAL A 24 -1.11 6.33 -7.05
N THR A 25 -1.71 7.08 -6.12
CA THR A 25 -0.98 7.84 -5.10
C THR A 25 -1.47 7.51 -3.70
N ASP A 26 -0.68 7.82 -2.69
CA ASP A 26 -1.16 7.82 -1.31
C ASP A 26 -2.23 8.92 -1.12
N TRP A 27 -3.25 8.67 -0.29
CA TRP A 27 -4.23 9.70 0.11
C TRP A 27 -4.39 9.85 1.61
N SER A 28 -3.53 9.18 2.37
CA SER A 28 -3.62 9.21 3.81
C SER A 28 -3.27 10.59 4.33
N ASN A 29 -4.28 11.31 4.80
CA ASN A 29 -4.12 12.61 5.46
C ASN A 29 -3.96 12.48 6.99
N ASP A 30 -3.76 11.25 7.50
CA ASP A 30 -3.74 11.01 8.94
C ASP A 30 -2.41 11.47 9.54
N PRO A 31 -2.43 12.25 10.64
CA PRO A 31 -1.21 12.55 11.38
C PRO A 31 -0.61 11.24 11.88
N ALA A 32 0.72 11.13 11.75
CA ALA A 32 1.45 9.89 11.99
C ALA A 32 1.30 9.34 13.44
N ALA A 33 0.72 10.11 14.36
CA ALA A 33 0.53 9.74 15.76
C ALA A 33 -0.78 8.98 16.08
N THR A 34 -1.71 8.79 15.14
CA THR A 34 -3.08 8.29 15.48
C THR A 34 -3.48 6.97 14.85
N THR A 35 -2.60 6.28 14.12
CA THR A 35 -3.01 5.09 13.34
C THR A 35 -2.54 3.79 13.96
N PHE A 36 -3.51 2.96 14.37
CA PHE A 36 -3.31 1.59 14.87
C PHE A 36 -2.70 0.63 13.83
N PHE A 37 -2.71 1.02 12.54
CA PHE A 37 -2.16 0.23 11.44
C PHE A 37 -1.09 1.07 10.72
N PRO A 38 0.18 0.63 10.70
CA PRO A 38 1.21 1.34 9.97
C PRO A 38 0.88 1.35 8.48
N LYS A 39 1.09 2.49 7.82
CA LYS A 39 0.83 2.67 6.39
C LYS A 39 2.13 2.52 5.60
N LEU A 40 2.03 2.06 4.36
CA LEU A 40 3.20 1.87 3.49
C LEU A 40 4.10 3.11 3.41
N HIS A 41 3.52 4.30 3.27
CA HIS A 41 4.30 5.53 3.18
C HIS A 41 5.05 5.87 4.48
N MET A 42 4.62 5.38 5.65
CA MET A 42 5.29 5.68 6.93
C MET A 42 6.70 5.09 7.02
N TRP A 43 7.00 4.07 6.23
CA TRP A 43 8.33 3.45 6.18
C TRP A 43 9.27 4.11 5.16
N THR A 44 8.82 5.10 4.38
CA THR A 44 9.53 5.55 3.18
C THR A 44 10.93 6.16 3.35
N PRO A 45 11.40 6.74 4.47
CA PRO A 45 12.83 7.07 4.51
C PRO A 45 13.71 5.81 4.64
N TYR A 46 13.22 4.70 5.19
CA TYR A 46 14.03 3.51 5.48
C TYR A 46 13.76 2.35 4.52
N TYR A 47 12.53 2.27 4.01
CA TYR A 47 12.07 1.31 3.03
C TYR A 47 11.30 2.06 1.93
N PRO A 48 12.01 2.66 0.96
CA PRO A 48 11.39 3.51 -0.04
C PRO A 48 10.43 2.71 -0.94
N MET A 49 9.33 3.35 -1.33
CA MET A 49 8.45 2.85 -2.37
C MET A 49 9.07 3.13 -3.74
N GLN A 50 9.03 2.14 -4.62
CA GLN A 50 9.39 2.26 -6.02
C GLN A 50 8.12 2.20 -6.86
N PHE A 51 7.94 3.19 -7.73
CA PHE A 51 6.80 3.28 -8.63
C PHE A 51 7.25 2.89 -10.03
N THR A 52 6.53 1.94 -10.63
CA THR A 52 6.74 1.49 -12.02
C THR A 52 5.54 1.88 -12.88
N ASP A 53 5.55 1.49 -14.14
CA ASP A 53 4.44 1.71 -15.09
C ASP A 53 3.16 0.90 -14.76
N SER A 54 3.25 -0.03 -13.80
CA SER A 54 2.13 -0.94 -13.48
C SER A 54 2.06 -1.35 -12.01
N THR A 55 3.11 -1.14 -11.22
CA THR A 55 3.19 -1.64 -9.84
C THR A 55 3.85 -0.65 -8.88
N ILE A 56 3.46 -0.76 -7.61
CA ILE A 56 4.15 -0.18 -6.46
C ILE A 56 4.95 -1.29 -5.80
N VAL A 57 6.26 -1.12 -5.67
CA VAL A 57 7.15 -2.09 -5.04
C VAL A 57 7.71 -1.51 -3.76
N GLN A 58 7.58 -2.24 -2.65
CA GLN A 58 8.16 -1.80 -1.38
C GLN A 58 8.64 -2.99 -0.56
N GLN A 59 9.85 -2.89 -0.02
CA GLN A 59 10.28 -3.78 1.05
C GLN A 59 9.56 -3.38 2.34
N ILE A 60 9.04 -4.33 3.11
CA ILE A 60 8.48 -4.03 4.44
C ILE A 60 9.39 -4.57 5.54
N PRO A 61 9.44 -3.94 6.72
CA PRO A 61 10.24 -4.39 7.84
C PRO A 61 9.87 -5.82 8.27
N TYR A 62 10.88 -6.58 8.72
CA TYR A 62 10.69 -7.96 9.17
C TYR A 62 10.04 -8.05 10.56
N VAL A 63 10.29 -7.05 11.39
CA VAL A 63 9.76 -6.92 12.75
C VAL A 63 8.43 -6.16 12.72
N ASN A 64 7.54 -6.46 13.67
CA ASN A 64 6.31 -5.69 13.90
C ASN A 64 6.71 -4.29 14.39
N LEU A 65 6.66 -3.31 13.49
CA LEU A 65 6.94 -1.91 13.82
C LEU A 65 5.61 -1.16 13.83
N SER A 66 5.19 -0.71 15.01
CA SER A 66 4.23 0.39 15.12
C SER A 66 4.90 1.71 14.75
N PHE A 67 4.10 2.65 14.24
CA PHE A 67 4.52 4.03 14.03
C PHE A 67 3.86 4.93 15.10
N PRO A 68 4.58 5.88 15.74
CA PRO A 68 6.03 6.13 15.66
C PRO A 68 6.84 4.93 16.18
N TYR A 69 8.14 4.84 15.86
CA TYR A 69 9.02 3.74 16.27
C TYR A 69 9.07 3.59 17.80
N PHE A 70 8.10 2.88 18.36
CA PHE A 70 8.07 2.43 19.74
C PHE A 70 7.98 0.92 19.72
N ASP A 71 8.88 0.28 20.46
CA ASP A 71 8.70 -1.09 20.91
C ASP A 71 7.46 -1.11 21.81
N LEU A 72 6.34 -1.53 21.25
CA LEU A 72 5.14 -1.77 22.01
C LEU A 72 5.29 -3.14 22.67
N ASN A 73 6.02 -3.15 23.79
CA ASN A 73 5.74 -4.03 24.93
C ASN A 73 4.28 -3.89 25.44
N SER A 74 3.46 -3.02 24.84
CA SER A 74 2.01 -3.03 24.98
C SER A 74 1.41 -4.14 24.13
N SER A 75 0.47 -4.88 24.72
CA SER A 75 -0.23 -6.09 24.27
C SER A 75 -0.98 -6.06 22.92
N TYR A 76 -0.60 -5.19 21.99
CA TYR A 76 -1.15 -5.09 20.64
C TYR A 76 -0.09 -5.53 19.64
N PRO A 77 -0.08 -6.79 19.19
CA PRO A 77 0.71 -7.15 18.03
C PRO A 77 0.10 -6.38 16.86
N ALA A 78 0.73 -5.30 16.41
CA ALA A 78 0.60 -4.93 15.01
C ALA A 78 1.02 -6.19 14.27
N SER A 79 0.09 -6.97 13.72
CA SER A 79 0.29 -8.39 13.34
C SER A 79 1.32 -8.62 12.22
N GLY A 80 2.18 -7.65 11.93
CA GLY A 80 3.11 -7.61 10.81
C GLY A 80 2.42 -7.12 9.54
N GLY A 81 1.30 -6.40 9.71
CA GLY A 81 0.50 -5.90 8.61
C GLY A 81 0.67 -4.43 8.31
N ALA A 82 0.42 -4.08 7.06
CA ALA A 82 0.49 -2.73 6.54
C ALA A 82 -0.85 -2.38 5.90
N ARG A 83 -1.25 -1.11 6.06
CA ARG A 83 -2.35 -0.53 5.30
C ARG A 83 -1.79 0.23 4.09
N PHE A 84 -2.45 0.11 2.94
CA PHE A 84 -2.20 0.94 1.78
C PHE A 84 -3.47 1.70 1.43
N ASP A 85 -3.37 3.02 1.55
CA ASP A 85 -4.43 3.97 1.27
C ASP A 85 -4.13 4.58 -0.10
N SER A 86 -4.79 4.10 -1.15
CA SER A 86 -4.50 4.52 -2.51
C SER A 86 -5.63 5.35 -3.13
N ARG A 87 -5.27 6.53 -3.63
CA ARG A 87 -6.07 7.34 -4.53
C ARG A 87 -5.77 6.91 -5.95
N ILE A 88 -6.82 6.50 -6.66
CA ILE A 88 -6.76 6.08 -8.06
C ILE A 88 -7.37 7.18 -8.93
N SER A 89 -6.61 7.60 -9.92
CA SER A 89 -6.99 8.58 -10.93
C SER A 89 -6.86 7.97 -12.32
N ASN A 90 -7.08 8.76 -13.37
CA ASN A 90 -7.21 8.29 -14.74
C ASN A 90 -8.23 7.15 -14.92
N VAL A 91 -9.35 7.28 -14.20
CA VAL A 91 -10.48 6.35 -14.28
C VAL A 91 -11.54 6.92 -15.23
N SER A 92 -12.36 6.05 -15.80
CA SER A 92 -13.42 6.41 -16.75
C SER A 92 -14.53 7.27 -16.15
N THR A 93 -14.69 7.24 -14.83
CA THR A 93 -15.61 8.13 -14.12
C THR A 93 -14.96 9.49 -13.87
N ASN A 94 -15.75 10.57 -13.79
CA ASN A 94 -15.24 11.88 -13.35
C ASN A 94 -14.83 11.91 -11.86
N ASN A 95 -15.00 10.79 -11.15
CA ASN A 95 -14.69 10.67 -9.73
C ASN A 95 -13.26 10.17 -9.51
N ILE A 96 -12.64 10.66 -8.45
CA ILE A 96 -11.42 10.06 -7.89
C ILE A 96 -11.86 8.89 -7.01
N LEU A 97 -11.17 7.75 -7.12
CA LEU A 97 -11.42 6.61 -6.25
C LEU A 97 -10.43 6.57 -5.10
N HIS A 98 -10.93 6.20 -3.92
CA HIS A 98 -10.10 5.94 -2.76
C HIS A 98 -10.26 4.48 -2.36
N THR A 99 -9.14 3.83 -2.11
CA THR A 99 -9.07 2.46 -1.60
C THR A 99 -8.27 2.45 -0.32
N ALA A 100 -8.64 1.54 0.58
CA ALA A 100 -7.96 1.29 1.84
C ALA A 100 -7.91 -0.22 2.03
N ILE A 101 -6.71 -0.78 1.94
CA ILE A 101 -6.53 -2.24 2.01
C ILE A 101 -5.49 -2.53 3.07
N TYR A 102 -5.79 -3.51 3.93
CA TYR A 102 -4.90 -3.99 4.97
C TYR A 102 -4.42 -5.39 4.64
N VAL A 103 -3.11 -5.60 4.72
CA VAL A 103 -2.48 -6.90 4.47
C VAL A 103 -1.58 -7.25 5.62
N THR A 104 -1.55 -8.53 6.00
CA THR A 104 -0.65 -9.05 7.04
C THR A 104 0.24 -10.13 6.47
N LEU A 105 1.56 -9.98 6.61
CA LEU A 105 2.55 -10.91 6.04
C LEU A 105 3.25 -11.68 7.16
N TYR A 106 2.91 -12.96 7.31
CA TYR A 106 3.39 -13.81 8.41
C TYR A 106 4.76 -14.44 8.16
N THR A 107 5.19 -14.55 6.90
CA THR A 107 6.45 -15.18 6.52
C THR A 107 7.32 -14.22 5.72
N SER A 108 8.57 -14.62 5.43
CA SER A 108 9.39 -13.92 4.44
C SER A 108 9.01 -14.34 3.04
N GLY A 109 9.22 -13.46 2.06
CA GLY A 109 8.93 -13.75 0.66
C GLY A 109 8.60 -12.50 -0.15
N THR A 110 8.31 -12.74 -1.43
CA THR A 110 7.76 -11.73 -2.35
C THR A 110 6.27 -11.98 -2.49
N TYR A 111 5.48 -10.94 -2.27
CA TYR A 111 4.02 -11.00 -2.28
C TYR A 111 3.50 -10.13 -3.41
N TYR A 112 2.81 -10.76 -4.36
CA TYR A 112 2.14 -10.08 -5.47
C TYR A 112 0.68 -9.88 -5.12
N ILE A 113 0.24 -8.62 -5.03
CA ILE A 113 -1.13 -8.25 -4.70
C ILE A 113 -1.71 -7.50 -5.89
N THR A 114 -2.74 -8.07 -6.52
CA THR A 114 -3.48 -7.41 -7.60
C THR A 114 -4.85 -7.01 -7.09
N VAL A 115 -5.14 -5.72 -7.13
CA VAL A 115 -6.42 -5.13 -6.77
C VAL A 115 -7.22 -4.91 -8.04
N HIS A 116 -8.31 -5.67 -8.19
CA HIS A 116 -9.22 -5.55 -9.33
C HIS A 116 -10.35 -4.57 -9.03
N LEU A 117 -10.42 -3.48 -9.80
CA LEU A 117 -11.48 -2.48 -9.73
C LEU A 117 -12.61 -2.83 -10.71
N ASN A 118 -13.42 -3.83 -10.34
CA ASN A 118 -14.38 -4.50 -11.22
C ASN A 118 -15.45 -3.60 -11.88
N ALA A 119 -15.70 -2.40 -11.32
CA ALA A 119 -16.70 -1.47 -11.84
C ALA A 119 -16.09 -0.26 -12.58
N ILE A 120 -14.77 -0.24 -12.74
CA ILE A 120 -14.01 0.92 -13.19
C ILE A 120 -13.22 0.55 -14.44
N GLU A 121 -13.10 1.49 -15.35
CA GLU A 121 -12.30 1.35 -16.56
C GLU A 121 -11.17 2.39 -16.53
N HIS A 122 -9.98 1.99 -16.99
CA HIS A 122 -8.85 2.90 -17.18
C HIS A 122 -9.14 3.83 -18.37
N LYS A 123 -8.73 5.10 -18.30
CA LYS A 123 -9.05 6.13 -19.31
C LYS A 123 -7.91 6.39 -20.28
#